data_AF-A0A9W8K3A6-F1
#
_entry.id   AF-A0A9W8K3A6-F1
#
_cell.length_a   1.000
_cell.length_b   1.000
_cell.length_c   1.000
_cell.angle_alpha   90.00
_cell.angle_beta   90.00
_cell.angle_gamma   90.00
#
_symmetry.space_group_name_H-M   'P 1'
#
loop_
_entity.id
_entity.type
_entity.pdbx_description
1 polymer ?
#
loop_
_entity_poly.entity_id
_entity_poly.type
_entity_poly.pdbx_seq_one_letter_code
_entity_poly.pdbx_strand_id
1 'polypeptide(L)'
;MIATPPPAEPQLVTVSAILFSPEEERPRIVTVNCRPSPKASQGMCPIPVLDAHFGDNQIQSIVLTQGLNGEPLRFPLHLWYAPQLLQKGNPVNRAIFHITSGAAEKPWAGPVVVLKFNGSRRQGYSDAGSNDLPALSAYFLSYK
;
A
#
# COMPACT_ATOMS: atom_id res chain seq x y z
N MET A 1 -30.66 32.21 19.99
CA MET A 1 -29.79 31.03 20.21
C MET A 1 -29.09 30.74 18.89
N ILE A 2 -27.77 30.89 18.81
CA ILE A 2 -27.00 30.60 17.59
C ILE A 2 -26.64 29.12 17.68
N ALA A 3 -27.24 28.29 16.81
CA ALA A 3 -26.88 26.88 16.70
C ALA A 3 -25.48 26.78 16.10
N THR A 4 -24.52 26.30 16.88
CA THR A 4 -23.20 25.92 16.37
C THR A 4 -23.40 24.79 15.35
N PRO A 5 -22.92 24.90 14.11
CA PRO A 5 -23.00 23.79 13.17
C PRO A 5 -22.25 22.57 13.74
N PRO A 6 -22.74 21.35 13.49
CA PRO A 6 -22.05 20.14 13.94
C PRO A 6 -20.60 20.15 13.43
N PRO A 7 -19.63 19.68 14.24
CA PRO A 7 -18.25 19.55 13.78
C PRO A 7 -18.24 18.77 12.47
N ALA A 8 -17.65 19.34 11.42
CA ALA A 8 -17.50 18.64 10.15
C ALA A 8 -16.75 17.32 10.43
N GLU A 9 -17.45 16.20 10.25
CA GLU A 9 -16.83 14.89 10.41
C GLU A 9 -15.61 14.83 9.49
N PRO A 10 -14.45 14.36 9.97
CA PRO A 10 -13.27 14.24 9.12
C PRO A 10 -13.63 13.33 7.94
N GLN A 11 -13.72 13.92 6.74
CA GLN A 11 -14.05 13.18 5.52
C GLN A 11 -12.94 12.17 5.26
N LEU A 12 -13.16 10.92 5.68
CA LEU A 12 -12.30 9.81 5.33
C LEU A 12 -12.41 9.60 3.82
N VAL A 13 -11.26 9.51 3.15
CA VAL A 13 -11.19 9.15 1.73
C VAL A 13 -11.05 7.64 1.66
N THR A 14 -11.96 6.99 0.97
CA THR A 14 -11.93 5.53 0.79
C THR A 14 -11.37 5.20 -0.59
N VAL A 15 -10.39 4.30 -0.64
CA VAL A 15 -9.77 3.84 -1.90
C VAL A 15 -9.58 2.33 -1.91
N SER A 16 -9.50 1.76 -3.10
CA SER A 16 -9.13 0.37 -3.32
C SER A 16 -7.61 0.20 -3.24
N ALA A 17 -7.16 -0.76 -2.45
CA ALA A 17 -5.77 -1.14 -2.28
C ALA A 17 -5.58 -2.63 -2.65
N ILE A 18 -4.37 -3.01 -3.03
CA ILE A 18 -4.02 -4.41 -3.24
C ILE A 18 -3.41 -4.94 -1.94
N LEU A 19 -4.00 -6.00 -1.38
CA LEU A 19 -3.45 -6.72 -0.23
C LEU A 19 -2.81 -8.02 -0.70
N PHE A 20 -1.54 -8.18 -0.38
CA PHE A 20 -0.85 -9.46 -0.37
C PHE A 20 -0.95 -10.02 1.05
N SER A 21 -1.91 -10.91 1.28
CA SER A 21 -2.05 -11.63 2.55
C SER A 21 -1.01 -12.76 2.61
N PRO A 22 -0.31 -12.97 3.74
CA PRO A 22 0.66 -14.06 3.83
C PRO A 22 0.01 -15.45 3.74
N GLU A 23 -1.28 -15.56 4.06
CA GLU A 23 -2.03 -16.83 4.06
C GLU A 23 -2.64 -17.18 2.71
N GLU A 24 -2.76 -16.21 1.79
CA GLU A 24 -3.43 -16.39 0.50
C GLU A 24 -2.41 -16.50 -0.64
N GLU A 25 -2.70 -17.31 -1.66
CA GLU A 25 -1.82 -17.44 -2.84
C GLU A 25 -2.00 -16.30 -3.86
N ARG A 26 -3.15 -15.63 -3.84
CA ARG A 26 -3.46 -14.55 -4.78
C ARG A 26 -3.65 -13.23 -4.03
N PRO A 27 -3.14 -12.12 -4.56
CA PRO A 27 -3.48 -10.80 -4.02
C PRO A 27 -4.97 -10.53 -4.22
N ARG A 28 -5.56 -9.77 -3.29
CA ARG A 28 -6.96 -9.34 -3.34
C ARG A 28 -7.09 -7.84 -3.25
N ILE A 29 -8.19 -7.31 -3.77
CA ILE A 29 -8.52 -5.89 -3.61
C ILE A 29 -9.25 -5.71 -2.28
N VAL A 30 -8.79 -4.75 -1.48
CA VAL A 30 -9.38 -4.38 -0.19
C VAL A 30 -9.67 -2.89 -0.17
N THR A 31 -10.64 -2.50 0.65
CA THR A 31 -10.98 -1.10 0.87
C THR A 31 -10.14 -0.54 2.02
N VAL A 32 -9.42 0.56 1.78
CA VAL A 32 -8.62 1.26 2.79
C VAL A 32 -9.18 2.66 2.99
N ASN A 33 -9.40 3.02 4.25
CA ASN A 33 -9.77 4.37 4.63
C ASN A 33 -8.52 5.20 4.85
N CYS A 34 -8.53 6.42 4.36
CA CYS A 34 -7.44 7.37 4.50
C CYS A 34 -7.92 8.59 5.29
N ARG A 35 -7.19 8.92 6.37
CA ARG A 35 -7.42 10.13 7.14
C ARG A 35 -6.90 11.35 6.38
N PRO A 36 -7.63 12.47 6.41
CA PRO A 36 -7.10 13.73 5.91
C PRO A 36 -5.78 14.07 6.61
N SER A 37 -4.77 14.46 5.84
CA SER A 37 -3.58 15.04 6.43
C SER A 37 -3.93 16.42 7.01
N PRO A 38 -3.51 16.78 8.23
CA PRO A 38 -3.72 18.14 8.77
C PRO A 38 -3.08 19.24 7.91
N LYS A 39 -2.22 18.86 6.96
CA LYS A 39 -1.63 19.72 5.93
C LYS A 39 -2.16 19.43 4.52
N ALA A 40 -3.39 18.93 4.39
CA ALA A 40 -4.01 18.64 3.09
C ALA A 40 -4.04 19.87 2.17
N SER A 41 -4.20 21.07 2.73
CA SER A 41 -4.09 22.35 2.01
C SER A 41 -2.71 22.64 1.41
N GLN A 42 -1.67 21.92 1.83
CA GLN A 42 -0.31 21.95 1.26
C GLN A 42 -0.06 20.82 0.24
N GLY A 43 -1.10 20.08 -0.16
CA GLY A 43 -1.00 18.99 -1.13
C GLY A 43 -0.36 17.71 -0.57
N MET A 44 -0.35 17.52 0.75
CA MET A 44 0.14 16.28 1.35
C MET A 44 -0.85 15.13 1.15
N CYS A 45 -0.32 13.94 0.81
CA CYS A 45 -1.11 12.73 0.63
C CYS A 45 -1.88 12.36 1.92
N PRO A 46 -3.13 11.88 1.82
CA PRO A 46 -3.86 11.28 2.93
C PRO A 46 -3.08 10.16 3.63
N ILE A 47 -3.37 9.93 4.91
CA ILE A 47 -2.70 8.91 5.73
C ILE A 47 -3.57 7.65 5.75
N PRO A 48 -3.12 6.52 5.17
CA PRO A 48 -3.91 5.29 5.15
C PRO A 48 -4.01 4.69 6.55
N VAL A 49 -5.21 4.21 6.90
CA VAL A 49 -5.49 3.49 8.15
C VAL A 49 -5.27 2.00 7.89
N LEU A 50 -4.17 1.46 8.41
CA LEU A 50 -3.71 0.10 8.10
C LEU A 50 -3.68 -0.82 9.33
N ASP A 51 -4.18 -0.36 10.48
CA ASP A 51 -4.18 -1.10 11.74
C ASP A 51 -4.85 -2.49 11.61
N ALA A 52 -5.91 -2.58 10.80
CA ALA A 52 -6.61 -3.85 10.53
C ALA A 52 -5.74 -4.91 9.81
N HIS A 53 -4.65 -4.49 9.14
CA HIS A 53 -3.76 -5.38 8.42
C HIS A 53 -2.45 -5.64 9.16
N PHE A 54 -1.96 -4.68 9.94
CA PHE A 54 -0.65 -4.78 10.60
C PHE A 54 -0.75 -4.92 12.13
N GLY A 55 -1.90 -4.68 12.74
CA GLY A 55 -2.03 -4.58 14.20
C GLY A 55 -1.08 -3.53 14.76
N ASP A 56 -0.45 -3.82 15.89
CA ASP A 56 0.51 -2.92 16.57
C ASP A 56 1.93 -2.97 15.98
N ASN A 57 2.11 -3.58 14.81
CA ASN A 57 3.42 -3.67 14.18
C ASN A 57 3.85 -2.32 13.60
N GLN A 58 5.10 -1.93 13.86
CA GLN A 58 5.72 -0.80 13.17
C GLN A 58 5.76 -1.05 11.66
N ILE A 59 5.12 -0.18 10.89
CA ILE A 59 5.11 -0.26 9.43
C ILE A 59 6.17 0.66 8.82
N GLN A 60 6.69 0.24 7.68
CA GLN A 60 7.52 1.04 6.77
C GLN A 60 6.82 1.12 5.42
N SER A 61 7.24 2.10 4.62
CA SER A 61 6.69 2.27 3.28
C SER A 61 7.75 2.51 2.22
N ILE A 62 7.42 2.09 0.99
CA ILE A 62 8.24 2.28 -0.20
C ILE A 62 7.37 2.85 -1.31
N VAL A 63 7.89 3.87 -2.00
CA VAL A 63 7.23 4.46 -3.17
C VAL A 63 7.87 3.88 -4.42
N LEU A 64 7.11 3.05 -5.14
CA LEU A 64 7.49 2.53 -6.43
C LEU A 64 7.14 3.55 -7.52
N THR A 65 8.15 4.13 -8.14
CA THR A 65 8.01 5.11 -9.23
C THR A 65 8.30 4.51 -10.60
N GLN A 66 8.84 3.30 -10.67
CA GLN A 66 9.24 2.62 -11.89
C GLN A 66 8.51 1.28 -12.00
N GLY A 67 8.11 0.92 -13.21
CA GLY A 67 7.48 -0.34 -13.54
C GLY A 67 8.45 -1.31 -14.20
N LEU A 68 7.91 -2.13 -15.10
CA LEU A 68 8.68 -3.06 -15.92
C LEU A 68 9.75 -2.30 -16.73
N ASN A 69 10.95 -2.88 -16.82
CA ASN A 69 12.09 -2.34 -17.56
C ASN A 69 12.56 -0.94 -17.12
N GLY A 70 12.17 -0.47 -15.92
CA GLY A 70 12.57 0.84 -15.41
C GLY A 70 11.72 2.01 -15.93
N GLU A 71 10.67 1.73 -16.71
CA GLU A 71 9.77 2.77 -17.22
C GLU A 71 9.05 3.50 -16.07
N PRO A 72 8.94 4.83 -16.11
CA PRO A 72 8.27 5.59 -15.05
C PRO A 72 6.78 5.27 -15.00
N LEU A 73 6.28 4.96 -13.80
CA LEU A 73 4.86 4.77 -13.57
C LEU A 73 4.13 6.12 -13.66
N ARG A 74 3.11 6.19 -14.52
CA ARG A 74 2.17 7.32 -14.56
C ARG A 74 1.53 7.59 -13.20
N PHE A 75 1.28 6.52 -12.47
CA PHE A 75 0.68 6.51 -11.13
C PHE A 75 1.59 5.67 -10.23
N PRO A 76 2.51 6.30 -9.46
CA PRO A 76 3.37 5.57 -8.55
C PRO A 76 2.57 4.73 -7.55
N LEU A 77 3.14 3.63 -7.07
CA LEU A 77 2.54 2.77 -6.07
C LEU A 77 3.19 3.01 -4.70
N HIS A 78 2.40 2.96 -3.64
CA HIS A 78 2.84 3.12 -2.26
C HIS A 78 2.66 1.80 -1.51
N LEU A 79 3.76 1.09 -1.31
CA LEU A 79 3.79 -0.18 -0.61
C LEU A 79 3.99 0.07 0.89
N TRP A 80 3.28 -0.69 1.71
CA TRP A 80 3.40 -0.70 3.16
C TRP A 80 3.67 -2.13 3.63
N TYR A 81 4.62 -2.29 4.54
CA TYR A 81 5.05 -3.58 5.08
C TYR A 81 5.62 -3.42 6.49
N ALA A 82 5.80 -4.54 7.22
CA ALA A 82 6.37 -4.54 8.57
C ALA A 82 7.67 -5.38 8.61
N PRO A 83 8.88 -4.76 8.53
CA PRO A 83 10.15 -5.49 8.38
C PRO A 83 10.47 -6.45 9.53
N GLN A 84 10.06 -6.09 10.75
CA GLN A 84 10.30 -6.89 11.95
C GLN A 84 9.59 -8.24 11.93
N LEU A 85 8.57 -8.43 11.08
CA LEU A 85 7.87 -9.71 10.98
C LEU A 85 8.81 -10.83 10.49
N LEU A 86 9.75 -10.50 9.60
CA LEU A 86 10.77 -11.45 9.15
C LEU A 86 11.69 -11.86 10.31
N GLN A 87 12.13 -10.90 11.11
CA GLN A 87 12.99 -11.15 12.28
C GLN A 87 12.28 -11.98 13.36
N LYS A 88 10.96 -11.83 13.49
CA LYS A 88 10.10 -12.62 14.38
C LYS A 88 9.80 -14.03 13.84
N GLY A 89 10.32 -14.42 12.69
CA GLY A 89 10.10 -15.74 12.09
C GLY A 89 8.71 -15.93 11.48
N ASN A 90 8.03 -14.85 11.09
CA ASN A 90 6.76 -14.98 10.38
C ASN A 90 6.98 -15.60 8.99
N PRO A 91 6.00 -16.34 8.47
CA PRO A 91 6.12 -16.98 7.16
C PRO A 91 6.29 -15.94 6.04
N VAL A 92 6.97 -16.38 4.98
CA VAL A 92 7.04 -15.64 3.71
C VAL A 92 5.62 -15.52 3.14
N ASN A 93 5.33 -14.33 2.61
CA ASN A 93 4.05 -14.00 2.04
C ASN A 93 3.77 -14.87 0.80
N ARG A 94 2.78 -15.76 0.90
CA ARG A 94 2.44 -16.71 -0.16
C ARG A 94 1.99 -16.02 -1.44
N ALA A 95 1.28 -14.90 -1.35
CA ALA A 95 0.85 -14.17 -2.53
C ALA A 95 2.04 -13.60 -3.31
N ILE A 96 3.02 -13.01 -2.60
CA ILE A 96 4.26 -12.52 -3.23
C ILE A 96 5.08 -13.68 -3.79
N PHE A 97 5.22 -14.76 -3.04
CA PHE A 97 5.92 -15.97 -3.50
C PHE A 97 5.28 -16.51 -4.79
N HIS A 98 3.94 -16.56 -4.86
CA HIS A 98 3.21 -17.04 -6.02
C HIS A 98 3.38 -16.13 -7.26
N ILE A 99 3.19 -14.81 -7.11
CA ILE A 99 3.31 -13.89 -8.26
C ILE A 99 4.75 -13.69 -8.77
N THR A 100 5.73 -14.14 -8.00
CA THR A 100 7.15 -14.14 -8.38
C THR A 100 7.67 -15.55 -8.70
N SER A 101 6.82 -16.58 -8.65
CA SER A 101 7.21 -17.99 -8.81
C SER A 101 8.39 -18.39 -7.91
N GLY A 102 8.47 -17.79 -6.71
CA GLY A 102 9.55 -18.02 -5.74
C GLY A 102 10.90 -17.40 -6.11
N ALA A 103 10.97 -16.55 -7.14
CA ALA A 103 12.22 -15.95 -7.61
C ALA A 103 12.54 -14.58 -6.97
N ALA A 104 11.72 -14.10 -6.03
CA ALA A 104 12.05 -12.88 -5.27
C ALA A 104 13.28 -13.12 -4.37
N GLU A 105 14.34 -12.34 -4.55
CA GLU A 105 15.60 -12.49 -3.79
C GLU A 105 15.38 -12.23 -2.29
N LYS A 106 14.59 -11.20 -1.96
CA LYS A 106 14.25 -10.87 -0.57
C LYS A 106 13.00 -11.62 -0.10
N PRO A 107 13.04 -12.31 1.06
CA PRO A 107 11.85 -12.86 1.68
C PRO A 107 10.97 -11.74 2.26
N TRP A 108 9.77 -11.58 1.69
CA TRP A 108 8.75 -10.67 2.23
C TRP A 108 7.89 -11.40 3.25
N ALA A 109 8.07 -11.13 4.53
CA ALA A 109 7.28 -11.76 5.59
C ALA A 109 6.09 -10.88 6.01
N GLY A 110 4.95 -11.52 6.29
CA GLY A 110 3.73 -10.85 6.72
C GLY A 110 2.98 -10.12 5.60
N PRO A 111 1.94 -9.33 5.94
CA PRO A 111 1.11 -8.66 4.95
C PRO A 111 1.84 -7.52 4.25
N VAL A 112 1.48 -7.29 2.98
CA VAL A 112 1.90 -6.10 2.22
C VAL A 112 0.68 -5.44 1.63
N VAL A 113 0.49 -4.16 1.90
CA VAL A 113 -0.62 -3.36 1.37
C VAL A 113 -0.09 -2.35 0.38
N VAL A 114 -0.71 -2.26 -0.79
CA VAL A 114 -0.30 -1.36 -1.87
C VAL A 114 -1.43 -0.41 -2.21
N LEU A 115 -1.16 0.89 -2.09
CA LEU A 115 -2.04 1.96 -2.56
C LEU A 115 -1.49 2.55 -3.85
N LYS A 116 -2.34 3.16 -4.66
CA LYS A 116 -1.96 3.84 -5.90
C LYS A 116 -2.10 5.34 -5.76
N PHE A 117 -1.06 6.09 -6.10
CA PHE A 117 -1.16 7.55 -6.07
C PHE A 117 -2.01 8.09 -7.23
N ASN A 118 -2.76 9.15 -6.97
CA ASN A 118 -3.48 9.94 -7.96
C ASN A 118 -2.52 10.90 -8.69
N GLY A 119 -1.61 10.31 -9.46
CA GLY A 119 -0.64 10.99 -10.33
C GLY A 119 0.75 11.12 -9.72
N SER A 120 1.69 11.59 -10.53
CA SER A 120 3.12 11.70 -10.19
C SER A 120 3.42 12.63 -9.01
N ARG A 121 2.53 13.59 -8.72
CA ARG A 121 2.67 14.52 -7.58
C ARG A 121 2.34 13.89 -6.22
N ARG A 122 1.77 12.68 -6.20
CA ARG A 122 1.51 11.91 -4.96
C ARG A 122 0.66 12.65 -3.92
N GLN A 123 -0.25 13.52 -4.36
CA GLN A 123 -1.08 14.37 -3.48
C GLN A 123 -2.36 13.69 -3.01
N GLY A 124 -2.65 12.49 -3.51
CA GLY A 124 -3.82 11.70 -3.15
C GLY A 124 -3.64 10.26 -3.57
N TYR A 125 -4.59 9.42 -3.18
CA TYR A 125 -4.70 8.04 -3.68
C TYR A 125 -5.84 7.93 -4.69
N SER A 126 -5.74 6.94 -5.55
CA SER A 126 -6.79 6.44 -6.43
C SER A 126 -6.88 4.91 -6.27
N ASP A 127 -7.88 4.31 -6.92
CA ASP A 127 -8.08 2.87 -6.85
C ASP A 127 -6.92 2.10 -7.50
N ALA A 128 -6.27 1.25 -6.70
CA ALA A 128 -5.35 0.24 -7.17
C ALA A 128 -6.11 -0.99 -7.68
N GLY A 129 -5.57 -1.68 -8.68
CA GLY A 129 -6.22 -2.85 -9.26
C GLY A 129 -5.24 -3.84 -9.90
N SER A 130 -5.77 -4.91 -10.48
CA SER A 130 -4.96 -6.00 -11.05
C SER A 130 -3.98 -5.54 -12.15
N ASN A 131 -4.25 -4.41 -12.80
CA ASN A 131 -3.36 -3.80 -13.80
C ASN A 131 -2.02 -3.33 -13.20
N ASP A 132 -1.94 -3.15 -11.89
CA ASP A 132 -0.73 -2.73 -11.18
C ASP A 132 0.14 -3.95 -10.78
N LEU A 133 -0.38 -5.18 -10.88
CA LEU A 133 0.34 -6.41 -10.51
C LEU A 133 1.63 -6.68 -11.31
N PRO A 134 1.71 -6.44 -12.63
CA PRO A 134 2.95 -6.66 -13.36
C PRO A 134 4.10 -5.78 -12.87
N ALA A 135 3.81 -4.51 -12.52
CA ALA A 135 4.80 -3.60 -11.94
C ALA A 135 5.24 -4.07 -10.55
N LEU A 136 4.30 -4.55 -9.73
CA LEU A 136 4.60 -5.09 -8.39
C LEU A 136 5.41 -6.37 -8.45
N SER A 137 5.10 -7.30 -9.35
CA SER A 137 5.88 -8.53 -9.56
C SER A 137 7.32 -8.19 -9.95
N ALA A 138 7.51 -7.30 -10.94
CA ALA A 138 8.85 -6.84 -11.34
C ALA A 138 9.61 -6.20 -10.17
N TYR A 139 8.94 -5.37 -9.37
CA TYR A 139 9.52 -4.76 -8.20
C TYR A 139 9.99 -5.82 -7.18
N PHE A 140 9.12 -6.76 -6.79
CA PHE A 140 9.49 -7.81 -5.84
C PHE A 140 10.63 -8.71 -6.32
N LEU A 141 10.74 -8.95 -7.63
CA LEU A 141 11.84 -9.71 -8.23
C LEU A 141 13.17 -8.96 -8.16
N SER A 142 13.16 -7.64 -8.36
CA SER A 142 14.36 -6.80 -8.40
C SER A 142 14.85 -6.30 -7.04
N TYR A 143 13.99 -6.34 -6.02
CA TYR A 143 14.26 -5.72 -4.74
C TYR A 143 15.21 -6.57 -3.89
N LYS A 144 16.29 -5.93 -3.44
CA LYS A 144 17.35 -6.54 -2.61
C LYS A 144 17.18 -6.19 -1.14
#